data_AF-A0A1G1W052-F1
#
_entry.id   AF-A0A1G1W052-F1
#
_cell.length_a   1.000
_cell.length_b   1.000
_cell.length_c   1.000
_cell.angle_alpha   90.00
_cell.angle_beta   90.00
_cell.angle_gamma   90.00
#
_symmetry.space_group_name_H-M   'P 1'
#
loop_
_entity.id
_entity.type
_entity.pdbx_description
1 polymer ?
#
loop_
_entity_poly.entity_id
_entity_poly.type
_entity_poly.pdbx_seq_one_letter_code
_entity_poly.pdbx_strand_id
1 'polypeptide(L)' 'MKKQKPIIFLGEKLDPEYYPILYEKAKKHPEELKRQLLSLAKLPGGSIRSAKQALESDLQHG' A
#
# COMPACT_ATOMS: atom_id res chain seq x y z
N MET A 1 3.80 -19.98 12.54
CA MET A 1 3.65 -18.58 12.07
C MET A 1 2.42 -18.51 11.18
N LYS A 2 1.39 -17.70 11.52
CA LYS A 2 0.21 -17.53 10.65
C LYS A 2 0.66 -16.72 9.42
N LYS A 3 0.79 -17.37 8.26
CA LYS A 3 1.03 -16.67 6.99
C LYS A 3 -0.13 -15.70 6.75
N GLN A 4 0.15 -14.40 6.81
CA GLN A 4 -0.86 -13.38 6.52
C GLN A 4 -1.21 -13.49 5.04
N LYS A 5 -2.51 -13.66 4.73
CA LYS A 5 -2.94 -13.79 3.33
C LYS A 5 -2.91 -12.41 2.67
N PRO A 6 -2.46 -12.31 1.41
CA PRO A 6 -2.60 -11.09 0.64
C PRO A 6 -4.05 -10.64 0.57
N ILE A 7 -4.25 -9.33 0.55
CA ILE A 7 -5.56 -8.71 0.35
C ILE A 7 -5.58 -7.97 -0.98
N ILE A 8 -6.78 -7.80 -1.55
CA ILE A 8 -6.97 -6.92 -2.70
C ILE A 8 -7.29 -5.53 -2.17
N PHE A 9 -6.47 -4.55 -2.54
CA PHE A 9 -6.63 -3.16 -2.15
C PHE A 9 -6.51 -2.27 -3.38
N LEU A 10 -7.56 -1.49 -3.68
CA LEU A 10 -7.66 -0.65 -4.89
C LEU A 10 -7.47 -1.44 -6.21
N GLY A 11 -8.02 -2.66 -6.27
CA GLY A 11 -7.90 -3.53 -7.45
C GLY A 11 -6.54 -4.20 -7.61
N GLU A 12 -5.60 -3.93 -6.70
CA GLU A 12 -4.24 -4.44 -6.72
C GLU A 12 -3.98 -5.39 -5.56
N LYS A 13 -3.11 -6.39 -5.77
CA LYS A 13 -2.72 -7.31 -4.70
C LYS A 13 -1.75 -6.61 -3.74
N LEU A 14 -2.02 -6.75 -2.44
CA LEU A 14 -1.21 -6.26 -1.34
C LEU A 14 -0.71 -7.47 -0.53
N ASP A 15 0.48 -7.96 -0.88
CA ASP A 15 1.13 -9.07 -0.20
C ASP A 15 1.89 -8.56 1.05
N PRO A 16 1.60 -9.09 2.25
CA PRO A 16 2.25 -8.66 3.49
C PRO A 16 3.75 -9.00 3.55
N GLU A 17 4.24 -9.89 2.69
CA GLU A 17 5.67 -10.19 2.57
C GLU A 17 6.44 -9.07 1.85
N TYR A 18 5.79 -8.35 0.93
CA TYR A 18 6.40 -7.27 0.15
C TYR A 18 6.01 -5.89 0.65
N TYR A 19 4.80 -5.77 1.20
CA TYR A 19 4.22 -4.51 1.67
C TYR A 19 3.70 -4.63 3.11
N PRO A 20 4.56 -4.94 4.10
CA PRO A 20 4.12 -5.22 5.47
C PRO A 20 3.47 -4.00 6.14
N ILE A 21 4.02 -2.78 5.96
CA ILE A 21 3.48 -1.58 6.61
C ILE A 21 2.19 -1.17 5.93
N LEU A 22 2.12 -1.19 4.59
CA LEU A 22 0.87 -0.91 3.89
C LEU A 22 -0.19 -1.95 4.24
N TYR A 23 0.17 -3.21 4.46
CA TYR A 23 -0.77 -4.26 4.87
C TYR A 23 -1.35 -3.97 6.26
N GLU A 24 -0.52 -3.59 7.23
CA GLU A 24 -1.02 -3.18 8.54
C GLU A 24 -1.88 -1.91 8.45
N LYS A 25 -1.45 -0.93 7.65
CA LYS A 25 -2.17 0.34 7.45
C LYS A 25 -3.51 0.10 6.76
N ALA A 26 -3.60 -0.85 5.84
CA ALA A 26 -4.86 -1.26 5.21
C ALA A 26 -5.86 -1.83 6.22
N LYS A 27 -5.37 -2.49 7.29
CA LYS A 27 -6.21 -3.05 8.35
C LYS A 27 -6.63 -2.03 9.39
N LYS A 28 -5.73 -1.10 9.76
CA LYS A 28 -5.97 -0.10 10.81
C LYS A 28 -6.63 1.17 10.28
N HIS A 29 -6.19 1.65 9.11
CA HIS A 29 -6.58 2.92 8.50
C HIS A 29 -6.78 2.80 6.97
N PRO A 30 -7.74 1.99 6.49
CA PRO A 30 -7.95 1.74 5.07
C PRO A 30 -8.26 3.01 4.27
N GLU A 31 -9.06 3.93 4.80
CA GLU A 31 -9.43 5.17 4.09
C GLU A 31 -8.24 6.10 3.89
N GLU A 32 -7.39 6.22 4.92
CA GLU A 32 -6.19 7.04 4.86
C GLU A 32 -5.18 6.45 3.86
N LEU A 33 -4.99 5.13 3.90
CA LEU A 33 -4.13 4.42 2.94
C LEU A 33 -4.64 4.62 1.51
N LYS A 34 -5.95 4.50 1.30
CA LYS A 34 -6.58 4.75 0.00
C LYS A 34 -6.29 6.17 -0.49
N ARG A 35 -6.44 7.17 0.36
CA ARG A 35 -6.18 8.58 0.01
C ARG A 35 -4.71 8.80 -0.38
N GLN A 36 -3.77 8.24 0.38
CA GLN A 36 -2.33 8.34 0.09
C GLN A 36 -1.98 7.68 -1.24
N LEU A 37 -2.42 6.43 -1.46
CA LEU A 37 -2.14 5.70 -2.70
C LEU A 37 -2.75 6.39 -3.92
N LEU A 38 -3.99 6.90 -3.81
CA LEU A 38 -4.63 7.65 -4.89
C LEU A 38 -3.93 8.99 -5.17
N SER A 39 -3.41 9.68 -4.14
CA SER A 39 -2.67 10.93 -4.32
C SER A 39 -1.35 10.70 -5.05
N LEU A 40 -0.62 9.64 -4.70
CA LEU A 40 0.63 9.26 -5.37
C LEU A 40 0.38 8.75 -6.79
N ALA A 41 -0.71 8.01 -7.00
CA ALA A 41 -1.07 7.53 -8.33
C ALA A 41 -1.57 8.64 -9.28
N LYS A 42 -2.02 9.78 -8.75
CA LYS A 42 -2.41 10.96 -9.55
C LYS A 42 -1.23 11.73 -10.14
N LEU A 43 0.00 11.45 -9.71
CA LEU A 43 1.20 12.05 -10.29
C LEU A 43 1.35 11.63 -11.77
N PRO A 44 1.93 12.46 -12.65
CA PRO A 44 2.13 12.11 -14.05
C PRO A 44 3.00 10.86 -14.19
N GLY A 45 2.48 9.83 -14.87
CA GLY A 45 3.11 8.50 -14.95
C GLY A 45 2.94 7.63 -13.70
N GLY A 46 2.17 8.10 -12.71
CA GLY A 46 1.83 7.39 -11.49
C GLY A 46 0.89 6.22 -11.76
N SER A 47 0.99 5.20 -10.92
CA SER A 47 0.12 4.03 -10.93
C SER A 47 -0.03 3.53 -9.50
N ILE A 48 -1.10 2.79 -9.19
CA ILE A 48 -1.30 2.20 -7.85
C ILE A 48 -0.10 1.32 -7.45
N ARG A 49 0.49 0.60 -8.41
CA ARG A 49 1.71 -0.17 -8.19
C ARG A 49 2.89 0.69 -7.73
N SER A 50 3.23 1.74 -8.50
CA SER A 50 4.32 2.66 -8.15
C SER A 50 4.03 3.41 -6.85
N ALA A 51 2.77 3.77 -6.61
CA ALA A 51 2.33 4.39 -5.36
C ALA A 51 2.52 3.48 -4.14
N LYS A 52 2.24 2.17 -4.26
CA LYS A 52 2.52 1.20 -3.19
C LYS A 52 4.02 1.14 -2.88
N GLN A 53 4.86 1.05 -3.90
CA GLN A 53 6.30 0.98 -3.70
C GLN A 53 6.86 2.25 -3.07
N ALA A 54 6.43 3.42 -3.57
CA ALA A 54 6.84 4.71 -3.03
C ALA A 54 6.37 4.89 -1.58
N LEU A 55 5.10 4.59 -1.28
CA LEU A 55 4.54 4.78 0.06
C LEU A 55 5.10 3.78 1.08
N GLU A 56 5.32 2.52 0.71
CA GLU A 56 5.96 1.54 1.59
C GLU A 56 7.38 2.00 1.92
N SER A 57 8.17 2.41 0.91
CA SER A 57 9.51 2.95 1.14
C SER A 57 9.50 4.20 2.02
N ASP A 58 8.58 5.13 1.78
CA ASP A 58 8.43 6.34 2.60
C ASP A 58 8.14 6.00 4.07
N LEU A 59 7.21 5.07 4.31
CA LEU A 59 6.84 4.63 5.67
C LEU A 59 7.91 3.77 6.34
N GLN A 60 8.80 3.12 5.59
CA GLN A 60 9.93 2.36 6.13
C GLN A 60 11.10 3.24 6.57
N HIS A 61 11.24 4.43 5.97
CA HIS A 61 12.38 5.33 6.18
C HIS A 61 12.02 6.61 6.96
N GLY A 62 10.73 6.87 7.18
CA GLY A 62 10.20 8.00 7.93
C GLY A 62 10.10 7.80 9.44
#